data_AF-A0A6G7ZIE1-F1
#
_entry.id   AF-A0A6G7ZIE1-F1
#
_cell.length_a   1.000
_cell.length_b   1.000
_cell.length_c   1.000
_cell.angle_alpha   90.00
_cell.angle_beta   90.00
_cell.angle_gamma   90.00
#
_symmetry.space_group_name_H-M   'P 1'
#
loop_
_entity.id
_entity.type
_entity.pdbx_description
1 polymer ?
#
loop_
_entity_poly.entity_id
_entity_poly.type
_entity_poly.pdbx_seq_one_letter_code
_entity_poly.pdbx_strand_id
1 'polypeptide(L)' 'MTYANLIMLGLGLVAFAIGVTLLVRPAATPQGAYVRRISGAMILALGIALSIFAFGLKGVGR' A
#
# COMPACT_ATOMS: atom_id res chain seq x y z
N MET A 1 11.62 -17.65 -4.92
CA MET A 1 10.54 -16.63 -4.91
C MET A 1 9.51 -17.13 -5.91
N THR A 2 8.28 -17.39 -5.49
CA THR A 2 7.21 -17.81 -6.41
C THR A 2 6.66 -16.61 -7.19
N TYR A 3 6.00 -16.84 -8.34
CA TYR A 3 5.32 -15.78 -9.09
C TYR A 3 4.29 -15.03 -8.24
N ALA A 4 3.61 -15.73 -7.33
CA ALA A 4 2.66 -15.13 -6.39
C ALA A 4 3.32 -14.07 -5.49
N ASN A 5 4.52 -14.34 -4.96
CA ASN A 5 5.23 -13.38 -4.11
C ASN A 5 5.66 -12.13 -4.90
N LEU A 6 6.06 -12.29 -6.16
CA LEU A 6 6.42 -11.15 -7.01
C LEU A 6 5.22 -10.26 -7.32
N ILE A 7 4.05 -10.85 -7.58
CA ILE A 7 2.80 -10.11 -7.81
C ILE A 7 2.38 -9.36 -6.54
N MET A 8 2.41 -10.02 -5.36
CA MET A 8 2.10 -9.38 -4.08
C MET A 8 3.03 -8.20 -3.77
N LEU A 9 4.33 -8.36 -4.05
CA LEU A 9 5.32 -7.31 -3.83
C LEU A 9 5.10 -6.13 -4.79
N GLY A 10 4.81 -6.41 -6.06
CA GLY A 10 4.47 -5.38 -7.05
C GLY A 10 3.21 -4.60 -6.67
N LEU A 11 2.13 -5.29 -6.28
CA LEU A 11 0.91 -4.66 -5.80
C LEU A 11 1.13 -3.85 -4.51
N GLY A 12 1.95 -4.37 -3.59
CA GLY A 12 2.32 -3.69 -2.36
C GLY A 12 3.04 -2.36 -2.60
N LEU A 13 4.02 -2.35 -3.51
CA LEU A 13 4.75 -1.13 -3.90
C LEU A 13 3.85 -0.10 -4.59
N VAL A 14 2.99 -0.54 -5.51
CA VAL A 14 2.05 0.35 -6.21
C VAL A 14 1.05 0.95 -5.23
N ALA A 15 0.46 0.13 -4.35
CA ALA A 15 -0.44 0.61 -3.31
C ALA A 15 0.27 1.60 -2.38
N PHE A 16 1.48 1.30 -1.93
CA PHE A 16 2.27 2.21 -1.10
C PHE A 16 2.49 3.57 -1.77
N ALA A 17 2.90 3.59 -3.04
CA ALA A 17 3.09 4.82 -3.80
C ALA A 17 1.79 5.62 -3.97
N ILE A 18 0.66 4.95 -4.22
CA ILE A 18 -0.66 5.60 -4.32
C ILE A 18 -1.06 6.20 -2.96
N GLY A 19 -0.86 5.46 -1.86
CA GLY A 19 -1.16 5.94 -0.51
C GLY A 19 -0.36 7.19 -0.15
N VAL A 20 0.96 7.18 -0.40
CA VAL A 20 1.83 8.33 -0.16
C VAL A 20 1.43 9.53 -1.04
N THR A 21 1.19 9.31 -2.34
CA THR A 21 0.80 10.41 -3.24
C THR A 21 -0.54 11.03 -2.86
N LEU A 22 -1.51 10.24 -2.38
CA LEU A 22 -2.78 10.75 -1.86
C LEU A 22 -2.60 11.56 -0.58
N LEU A 23 -1.66 11.18 0.29
CA LEU A 23 -1.36 11.89 1.54
C LEU A 23 -0.58 13.18 1.34
N VAL A 24 0.36 13.20 0.38
CA VAL A 24 1.23 14.36 0.11
C VAL A 24 0.54 15.42 -0.74
N ARG A 25 -0.37 15.03 -1.64
CA ARG A 25 -0.99 15.96 -2.57
C ARG A 25 -2.04 16.83 -1.86
N PRO A 26 -1.97 18.17 -1.99
CA PRO A 26 -2.91 19.07 -1.33
C PRO A 26 -4.34 18.83 -1.85
N ALA A 27 -5.32 18.96 -0.94
CA ALA A 27 -6.73 18.84 -1.26
C ALA A 27 -7.33 20.23 -1.53
N ALA A 28 -8.17 20.32 -2.55
CA ALA A 28 -8.83 21.57 -2.93
C ALA A 28 -9.98 21.97 -2.00
N THR A 29 -10.53 21.01 -1.24
CA THR A 29 -11.66 21.24 -0.32
C THR A 29 -11.40 20.58 1.05
N PRO A 30 -11.95 21.14 2.16
CA PRO A 30 -11.79 20.56 3.50
C PRO A 30 -12.34 19.13 3.63
N GLN A 31 -13.50 18.87 2.99
CA GLN A 31 -14.10 17.53 2.95
C GLN A 31 -13.25 16.55 2.13
N GLY A 32 -12.66 17.02 1.02
CA GLY A 32 -11.74 16.23 0.22
C GLY A 32 -10.47 15.86 0.99
N ALA A 33 -9.98 16.74 1.87
CA ALA A 33 -8.79 16.47 2.69
C ALA A 33 -9.00 15.30 3.66
N TYR A 34 -10.17 15.22 4.30
CA TYR A 34 -10.48 14.16 5.25
C TYR A 34 -10.61 12.79 4.57
N VAL A 35 -11.44 12.71 3.52
CA VAL A 35 -11.63 11.48 2.74
C VAL A 35 -10.28 11.00 2.21
N ARG A 36 -9.48 11.91 1.65
CA ARG A 36 -8.19 11.56 1.07
C ARG A 36 -7.15 11.09 2.09
N ARG A 37 -7.14 11.65 3.30
CA ARG A 37 -6.29 11.16 4.39
C ARG A 37 -6.67 9.75 4.79
N ILE A 38 -7.97 9.45 4.93
CA ILE A 38 -8.45 8.10 5.27
C ILE A 38 -8.12 7.11 4.16
N SER A 39 -8.47 7.44 2.91
CA SER A 39 -8.19 6.58 1.76
C SER A 39 -6.67 6.36 1.59
N GLY A 40 -5.88 7.43 1.72
CA GLY A 40 -4.42 7.36 1.63
C GLY A 40 -3.80 6.50 2.72
N ALA A 41 -4.25 6.65 3.98
CA ALA A 41 -3.79 5.83 5.10
C ALA A 41 -4.17 4.35 4.94
N MET A 42 -5.39 4.06 4.50
CA MET A 42 -5.86 2.69 4.24
C MET A 42 -5.07 2.03 3.11
N ILE A 43 -4.85 2.74 2.00
CA ILE A 43 -4.08 2.24 0.85
C ILE A 43 -2.60 2.05 1.22
N LEU A 44 -2.03 2.95 2.02
CA LEU A 44 -0.66 2.84 2.51
C LEU A 44 -0.52 1.62 3.45
N ALA A 45 -1.44 1.44 4.39
CA ALA A 45 -1.48 0.27 5.26
C ALA A 45 -1.63 -1.04 4.48
N LEU A 46 -2.48 -1.06 3.44
CA LEU A 46 -2.62 -2.21 2.54
C LEU A 46 -1.30 -2.50 1.79
N GLY A 47 -0.62 -1.47 1.26
CA GLY A 47 0.66 -1.62 0.58
C GLY A 47 1.76 -2.20 1.47
N ILE A 48 1.82 -1.73 2.73
CA ILE A 48 2.73 -2.28 3.75
C ILE A 48 2.38 -3.73 4.05
N ALA A 49 1.11 -4.05 4.29
CA ALA A 49 0.67 -5.41 4.59
C ALA A 49 1.01 -6.38 3.45
N LEU A 50 0.70 -6.03 2.20
CA LEU A 50 1.03 -6.85 1.02
C LEU A 50 2.54 -7.05 0.87
N SER A 51 3.33 -6.01 1.13
CA SER A 51 4.79 -6.11 1.12
C SER A 51 5.29 -7.07 2.20
N ILE A 52 4.78 -6.95 3.44
CA ILE A 52 5.11 -7.86 4.55
C ILE A 52 4.71 -9.29 4.22
N PHE A 53 3.52 -9.54 3.67
CA PHE A 53 3.10 -10.88 3.26
C PHE A 53 4.00 -11.45 2.15
N ALA A 54 4.40 -10.65 1.17
CA ALA A 54 5.31 -11.08 0.11
C ALA A 54 6.69 -11.52 0.64
N PHE A 55 7.19 -10.85 1.70
CA PHE A 55 8.44 -11.23 2.38
C PHE A 55 8.24 -12.35 3.43
N GLY A 56 7.14 -12.34 4.17
CA GLY A 56 6.80 -13.28 5.24
C GLY A 56 6.45 -14.68 4.73
N LEU A 57 5.80 -14.80 3.56
CA LEU A 57 5.60 -16.10 2.88
C LEU A 57 6.92 -16.80 2.55
N LYS A 58 8.03 -16.07 2.48
CA LYS A 58 9.37 -16.62 2.25
C LYS A 58 9.93 -17.35 3.49
N GLY A 59 9.37 -17.10 4.69
CA GLY A 59 9.75 -17.72 5.95
C GLY A 59 8.89 -18.91 6.40
N VAL A 60 7.64 -19.00 5.93
CA VAL A 60 6.70 -20.09 6.29
C VAL A 60 6.84 -21.34 5.40
N GLY A 61 7.53 -21.23 4.26
CA GLY A 61 7.73 -22.33 3.31
C GLY A 61 9.08 -23.05 3.39
N ARG A 62 9.76 -23.04 4.56
CA ARG A 62 10.98 -23.80 4.79
C ARG A 62 10.74 -24.90 5.82
#